data_AF-A0A971K8P7-F1
#
_entry.id   AF-A0A971K8P7-F1
#
_cell.length_a   1.000
_cell.length_b   1.000
_cell.length_c   1.000
_cell.angle_alpha   90.00
_cell.angle_beta   90.00
_cell.angle_gamma   90.00
#
_symmetry.space_group_name_H-M   'P 1'
#
loop_
_entity.id
_entity.type
_entity.pdbx_description
1 polymer ?
#
loop_
_entity_poly.entity_id
_entity_poly.type
_entity_poly.pdbx_seq_one_letter_code
_entity_poly.pdbx_strand_id
1 'polypeptide(L)'
;MNRPAVSRTSFLKDVLICSLGAYGGPEAHYGVFTDQLVVKKHYLTEEELIELIALTDILPGPSSTQTLVAIGYKMGGPMLALLTMLVWALPVLALMTALSFTGQLMDRLHVSQDVLRYIGPMAVGFIAVAAYRIGRKVVRDRMTLALFLFGAVITFGIRAPWIFPAVLLIGGYVRMRASKEKDLWQHEPISPPWGYFLAFVAYATGSLALSLGTDHLVADLFESFYRYGYLVIGGGQVVVPLMYSELVDINQYMSNQEFLTGFGLVQGLPGPMFSFSAYAGGMAARGQGVLFQIAGAMTGGVAIFLPGLLLIFF
;
A
#
# COMPACT_ATOMS: atom_id res chain seq x y z
N MET A 1 -20.11 -22.20 -16.64
CA MET A 1 -19.11 -22.94 -17.44
C MET A 1 -17.98 -23.37 -16.52
N ASN A 2 -17.70 -24.67 -16.38
CA ASN A 2 -16.59 -25.17 -15.58
C ASN A 2 -15.27 -24.81 -16.28
N ARG A 3 -14.56 -23.79 -15.79
CA ARG A 3 -13.20 -23.46 -16.26
C ARG A 3 -12.26 -24.62 -15.90
N PRO A 4 -11.35 -25.03 -16.78
CA PRO A 4 -10.36 -26.06 -16.46
C PRO A 4 -9.49 -25.62 -15.28
N ALA A 5 -9.09 -26.56 -14.42
CA ALA A 5 -8.27 -26.29 -13.26
C ALA A 5 -6.94 -25.64 -13.69
N VAL A 6 -6.73 -24.39 -13.26
CA VAL A 6 -5.51 -23.64 -13.60
C VAL A 6 -4.33 -24.20 -12.81
N SER A 7 -3.23 -24.49 -13.50
CA SER A 7 -1.98 -24.87 -12.84
C SER A 7 -1.47 -23.72 -11.97
N ARG A 8 -1.36 -23.97 -10.66
CA ARG A 8 -0.86 -22.99 -9.66
C ARG A 8 0.49 -22.39 -10.08
N THR A 9 1.39 -23.21 -10.61
CA THR A 9 2.71 -22.77 -11.07
C THR A 9 2.63 -21.85 -12.29
N SER A 10 1.72 -22.13 -13.24
CA SER A 10 1.51 -21.23 -14.39
C SER A 10 0.97 -19.88 -13.92
N PHE A 11 -0.03 -19.91 -13.04
CA PHE A 11 -0.63 -18.68 -12.51
C PHE A 11 0.41 -17.82 -11.77
N LEU A 12 1.25 -18.43 -10.91
CA LEU A 12 2.31 -17.68 -10.21
C LEU A 12 3.39 -17.13 -11.15
N LYS A 13 3.69 -17.80 -12.27
CA LYS A 13 4.58 -17.22 -13.30
C LYS A 13 3.94 -15.99 -13.95
N ASP A 14 2.65 -16.04 -14.22
CA ASP A 14 1.91 -14.91 -14.78
C ASP A 14 1.77 -13.74 -13.78
N VAL A 15 1.65 -14.04 -12.48
CA VAL A 15 1.76 -13.06 -11.39
C VAL A 15 3.14 -12.42 -11.33
N LEU A 16 4.21 -13.20 -11.52
CA LEU A 16 5.58 -12.66 -11.56
C LEU A 16 5.77 -11.73 -12.76
N ILE A 17 5.21 -12.06 -13.93
CA ILE A 17 5.23 -11.17 -15.10
C ILE A 17 4.52 -9.85 -14.77
N CYS A 18 3.37 -9.92 -14.08
CA CYS A 18 2.69 -8.71 -13.61
C CYS A 18 3.59 -7.90 -12.67
N SER A 19 4.23 -8.56 -11.69
CA SER A 19 5.14 -7.93 -10.72
C SER A 19 6.29 -7.18 -11.40
N LEU A 20 6.83 -7.70 -12.50
CA LEU A 20 7.93 -7.11 -13.24
C LEU A 20 7.50 -6.06 -14.30
N GLY A 21 6.21 -6.01 -14.63
CA GLY A 21 5.65 -5.12 -15.66
C GLY A 21 4.82 -3.95 -15.14
N ALA A 22 4.42 -3.96 -13.86
CA ALA A 22 3.47 -3.01 -13.30
C ALA A 22 4.16 -1.80 -12.67
N TYR A 23 4.42 -0.75 -13.46
CA TYR A 23 5.11 0.47 -13.01
C TYR A 23 4.14 1.59 -12.60
N GLY A 24 4.51 2.35 -11.55
CA GLY A 24 3.97 3.67 -11.25
C GLY A 24 2.70 3.76 -10.40
N GLY A 25 1.86 2.73 -10.32
CA GLY A 25 0.71 2.69 -9.41
C GLY A 25 -0.54 1.94 -9.91
N PRO A 26 -1.62 1.89 -9.09
CA PRO A 26 -2.78 1.00 -9.30
C PRO A 26 -3.39 1.07 -10.70
N GLU A 27 -3.57 2.27 -11.25
CA GLU A 27 -4.15 2.46 -12.58
C GLU A 27 -3.32 1.80 -13.69
N ALA A 28 -1.99 1.86 -13.58
CA ALA A 28 -1.09 1.18 -14.50
C ALA A 28 -1.06 -0.34 -14.23
N HIS A 29 -1.15 -0.74 -12.96
CA HIS A 29 -1.20 -2.15 -12.57
C HIS A 29 -2.43 -2.83 -13.16
N TYR A 30 -3.59 -2.16 -13.15
CA TYR A 30 -4.82 -2.69 -13.73
C TYR A 30 -4.69 -2.91 -15.24
N GLY A 31 -4.04 -2.01 -15.97
CA GLY A 31 -3.72 -2.24 -17.39
C GLY A 31 -2.87 -3.50 -17.62
N VAL A 32 -1.87 -3.74 -16.78
CA VAL A 32 -1.03 -4.96 -16.82
C VAL A 32 -1.84 -6.20 -16.46
N PHE A 33 -2.72 -6.12 -15.45
CA PHE A 33 -3.58 -7.24 -15.05
C PHE A 33 -4.59 -7.59 -16.13
N THR A 34 -5.19 -6.59 -16.79
CA THR A 34 -6.10 -6.81 -17.93
C THR A 34 -5.36 -7.50 -19.08
N ASP A 35 -4.21 -6.99 -19.51
CA ASP A 35 -3.44 -7.59 -20.60
C ASP A 35 -3.00 -9.02 -20.27
N GLN A 36 -2.39 -9.24 -19.10
CA GLN A 36 -1.82 -10.53 -18.76
C GLN A 36 -2.88 -11.55 -18.31
N LEU A 37 -3.77 -11.20 -17.39
CA LEU A 37 -4.65 -12.16 -16.71
C LEU A 37 -6.01 -12.32 -17.42
N VAL A 38 -6.49 -11.29 -18.11
CA VAL A 38 -7.77 -11.32 -18.84
C VAL A 38 -7.54 -11.65 -20.31
N VAL A 39 -6.76 -10.82 -21.03
CA VAL A 39 -6.61 -10.92 -22.49
C VAL A 39 -5.73 -12.08 -22.91
N LYS A 40 -4.54 -12.25 -22.31
CA LYS A 40 -3.59 -13.30 -22.71
C LYS A 40 -3.86 -14.66 -22.09
N LYS A 41 -4.33 -14.70 -20.84
CA LYS A 41 -4.46 -15.95 -20.06
C LYS A 41 -5.88 -16.38 -19.78
N HIS A 42 -6.86 -15.48 -19.93
CA HIS A 42 -8.27 -15.77 -19.73
C HIS A 42 -8.58 -16.42 -18.36
N TYR A 43 -7.87 -16.00 -17.30
CA TYR A 43 -8.11 -16.47 -15.94
C TYR A 43 -9.43 -15.94 -15.39
N LEU A 44 -9.76 -14.70 -15.76
CA LEU A 44 -10.99 -14.00 -15.42
C LEU A 44 -11.47 -13.13 -16.59
N THR A 45 -12.74 -12.76 -16.59
CA THR A 45 -13.28 -11.78 -17.54
C THR A 45 -12.95 -10.36 -17.11
N GLU A 46 -13.17 -9.41 -18.01
CA GLU A 46 -12.98 -7.99 -17.71
C GLU A 46 -13.97 -7.50 -16.64
N GLU A 47 -15.22 -7.97 -16.69
CA GLU A 47 -16.24 -7.67 -15.68
C GLU A 47 -15.82 -8.19 -14.30
N GLU A 48 -15.35 -9.44 -14.23
CA GLU A 48 -14.85 -10.02 -12.98
C GLU A 48 -13.66 -9.23 -12.42
N LEU A 49 -12.77 -8.72 -13.28
CA LEU A 49 -11.66 -7.88 -12.84
C LEU A 49 -12.16 -6.53 -12.31
N ILE A 50 -13.10 -5.88 -12.99
CA ILE A 50 -13.68 -4.60 -12.57
C ILE A 50 -14.39 -4.75 -11.22
N GLU A 51 -15.14 -5.84 -11.01
CA GLU A 51 -15.79 -6.15 -9.73
C GLU A 51 -14.77 -6.30 -8.60
N LEU A 52 -13.66 -7.03 -8.84
CA LEU A 52 -12.58 -7.17 -7.87
C LEU A 52 -11.89 -5.85 -7.57
N ILE A 53 -11.63 -5.02 -8.58
CA ILE A 53 -11.06 -3.68 -8.39
C ILE A 53 -11.99 -2.85 -7.50
N ALA A 54 -13.30 -2.82 -7.81
CA ALA A 54 -14.29 -2.07 -7.05
C ALA A 54 -14.36 -2.51 -5.58
N LEU A 55 -14.33 -3.83 -5.32
CA LEU A 55 -14.26 -4.37 -3.96
C LEU A 55 -13.00 -3.86 -3.22
N THR A 56 -11.84 -3.94 -3.89
CA THR A 56 -10.55 -3.60 -3.26
C THR A 56 -10.31 -2.09 -3.12
N ASP A 57 -11.07 -1.25 -3.81
CA ASP A 57 -11.05 0.20 -3.59
C ASP A 57 -11.88 0.62 -2.36
N ILE A 58 -12.83 -0.22 -1.92
CA ILE A 58 -13.63 -0.02 -0.70
C ILE A 58 -12.88 -0.53 0.53
N LEU A 59 -12.20 -1.67 0.40
CA LEU A 59 -11.47 -2.28 1.52
C LEU A 59 -10.23 -1.46 1.88
N PRO A 60 -9.91 -1.33 3.18
CA PRO A 60 -8.65 -0.75 3.58
C PRO A 60 -7.48 -1.64 3.15
N GLY A 61 -6.45 -1.04 2.57
CA GLY A 61 -5.26 -1.74 2.13
C GLY A 61 -4.69 -1.29 0.78
N PRO A 62 -3.54 -1.86 0.37
CA PRO A 62 -2.97 -1.64 -0.95
C PRO A 62 -3.85 -2.25 -2.06
N SER A 63 -4.71 -1.44 -2.68
CA SER A 63 -5.76 -1.90 -3.62
C SER A 63 -5.24 -2.83 -4.72
N SER A 64 -4.18 -2.45 -5.46
CA SER A 64 -3.65 -3.32 -6.54
C SER A 64 -3.13 -4.67 -6.04
N THR A 65 -2.53 -4.71 -4.85
CA THR A 65 -2.08 -5.97 -4.24
C THR A 65 -3.29 -6.81 -3.85
N GLN A 66 -4.29 -6.19 -3.22
CA GLN A 66 -5.53 -6.85 -2.85
C GLN A 66 -6.28 -7.41 -4.06
N THR A 67 -6.32 -6.68 -5.18
CA THR A 67 -6.95 -7.15 -6.42
C THR A 67 -6.27 -8.44 -6.87
N LEU A 68 -4.93 -8.46 -6.92
CA LEU A 68 -4.19 -9.64 -7.37
C LEU A 68 -4.34 -10.83 -6.40
N VAL A 69 -4.34 -10.56 -5.09
CA VAL A 69 -4.60 -11.57 -4.05
C VAL A 69 -6.01 -12.15 -4.18
N ALA A 70 -7.02 -11.31 -4.45
CA ALA A 70 -8.40 -11.75 -4.65
C ALA A 70 -8.53 -12.62 -5.92
N ILE A 71 -7.83 -12.27 -6.99
CA ILE A 71 -7.72 -13.13 -8.18
C ILE A 71 -7.08 -14.47 -7.79
N GLY A 72 -5.95 -14.46 -7.07
CA GLY A 72 -5.30 -15.69 -6.59
C GLY A 72 -6.21 -16.55 -5.71
N TYR A 73 -7.02 -15.93 -4.86
CA TYR A 73 -8.01 -16.60 -4.02
C TYR A 73 -9.09 -17.27 -4.87
N LYS A 74 -9.64 -16.55 -5.85
CA LYS A 74 -10.62 -17.09 -6.80
C LYS A 74 -10.06 -18.25 -7.63
N MET A 75 -8.79 -18.19 -8.02
CA MET A 75 -8.17 -19.19 -8.88
C MET A 75 -7.73 -20.47 -8.15
N GLY A 76 -7.43 -20.41 -6.86
CA GLY A 76 -6.84 -21.57 -6.16
C GLY A 76 -6.93 -21.55 -4.64
N GLY A 77 -7.80 -20.72 -4.07
CA GLY A 77 -8.06 -20.63 -2.64
C GLY A 77 -7.00 -19.86 -1.85
N PRO A 78 -7.06 -19.89 -0.51
CA PRO A 78 -6.26 -19.03 0.37
C PRO A 78 -4.75 -19.22 0.22
N MET A 79 -4.28 -20.45 -0.03
CA MET A 79 -2.86 -20.71 -0.24
C MET A 79 -2.34 -20.09 -1.54
N LEU A 80 -3.10 -20.15 -2.64
CA LEU A 80 -2.68 -19.50 -3.87
C LEU A 80 -2.70 -17.98 -3.72
N ALA A 81 -3.68 -17.43 -2.99
CA ALA A 81 -3.75 -16.01 -2.68
C ALA A 81 -2.52 -15.51 -1.88
N LEU A 82 -2.11 -16.25 -0.85
CA LEU A 82 -0.90 -15.93 -0.08
C LEU A 82 0.36 -15.97 -0.98
N LEU A 83 0.52 -17.04 -1.77
CA LEU A 83 1.65 -17.15 -2.69
C LEU A 83 1.63 -16.05 -3.75
N THR A 84 0.44 -15.62 -4.19
CA THR A 84 0.28 -14.51 -5.13
C THR A 84 0.81 -13.22 -4.55
N MET A 85 0.47 -12.90 -3.30
CA MET A 85 1.02 -11.73 -2.59
C MET A 85 2.55 -11.80 -2.51
N LEU A 86 3.09 -12.96 -2.15
CA LEU A 86 4.54 -13.14 -2.02
C LEU A 86 5.24 -12.95 -3.36
N VAL A 87 4.80 -13.61 -4.43
CA VAL A 87 5.41 -13.47 -5.76
C VAL A 87 5.26 -12.03 -6.30
N TRP A 88 4.13 -11.37 -6.02
CA TRP A 88 3.87 -10.00 -6.42
C TRP A 88 4.79 -8.99 -5.73
N ALA A 89 5.01 -9.12 -4.43
CA ALA A 89 5.72 -8.13 -3.63
C ALA A 89 7.22 -8.41 -3.50
N LEU A 90 7.64 -9.68 -3.50
CA LEU A 90 9.01 -10.09 -3.17
C LEU A 90 10.09 -9.44 -4.05
N PRO A 91 9.95 -9.34 -5.39
CA PRO A 91 11.01 -8.76 -6.23
C PRO A 91 11.32 -7.31 -5.84
N VAL A 92 10.28 -6.49 -5.72
CA VAL A 92 10.45 -5.07 -5.38
C VAL A 92 10.77 -4.87 -3.91
N LEU A 93 10.26 -5.70 -2.99
CA LEU A 93 10.64 -5.64 -1.57
C LEU A 93 12.13 -5.96 -1.39
N ALA A 94 12.66 -6.94 -2.11
CA ALA A 94 14.09 -7.26 -2.09
C ALA A 94 14.92 -6.09 -2.62
N LEU A 95 14.48 -5.47 -3.73
CA LEU A 95 15.15 -4.31 -4.32
C LEU A 95 15.11 -3.09 -3.39
N MET A 96 13.96 -2.79 -2.79
CA MET A 96 13.79 -1.68 -1.85
C MET A 96 14.56 -1.91 -0.55
N THR A 97 14.64 -3.16 -0.09
CA THR A 97 15.52 -3.55 1.03
C THR A 97 16.99 -3.27 0.66
N ALA A 98 17.44 -3.68 -0.52
CA ALA A 98 18.81 -3.39 -0.98
C ALA A 98 19.07 -1.88 -1.08
N LEU A 99 18.10 -1.11 -1.57
CA LEU A 99 18.20 0.36 -1.66
C LEU A 99 18.28 1.05 -0.29
N SER A 100 17.79 0.43 0.79
CA SER A 100 17.98 0.97 2.14
C SER A 100 19.46 1.02 2.56
N PHE A 101 20.33 0.22 1.93
CA PHE A 101 21.77 0.22 2.19
C PHE A 101 22.54 1.22 1.32
N THR A 102 21.89 1.88 0.34
CA THR A 102 22.58 2.71 -0.65
C THR A 102 23.40 3.84 -0.01
N GLY A 103 22.88 4.52 1.03
CA GLY A 103 23.64 5.57 1.72
C GLY A 103 24.96 5.05 2.31
N GLN A 104 24.91 3.92 3.03
CA GLN A 104 26.10 3.29 3.61
C GLN A 104 27.08 2.82 2.53
N LEU A 105 26.57 2.32 1.40
CA LEU A 105 27.40 1.87 0.29
C LEU A 105 28.12 3.05 -0.39
N MET A 106 27.43 4.18 -0.60
CA MET A 106 28.02 5.39 -1.16
C MET A 106 29.10 5.96 -0.25
N ASP A 107 28.88 5.96 1.07
CA ASP A 107 29.87 6.40 2.06
C ASP A 107 31.12 5.52 2.01
N ARG A 108 30.96 4.19 1.94
CA ARG A 108 32.09 3.25 1.81
C ARG A 108 32.87 3.41 0.51
N LEU A 109 32.17 3.71 -0.59
CA LEU A 109 32.76 3.89 -1.91
C LEU A 109 33.25 5.33 -2.16
N HIS A 110 33.13 6.23 -1.18
CA HIS A 110 33.46 7.67 -1.29
C HIS A 110 32.75 8.36 -2.47
N VAL A 111 31.54 7.92 -2.79
CA VAL A 111 30.70 8.52 -3.84
C VAL A 111 29.87 9.64 -3.22
N SER A 112 29.93 10.84 -3.80
CA SER A 112 29.11 11.96 -3.30
C SER A 112 27.62 11.63 -3.37
N GLN A 113 26.92 11.88 -2.25
CA GLN A 113 25.47 11.78 -2.17
C GLN A 113 24.75 12.92 -2.93
N ASP A 114 25.49 13.89 -3.49
CA ASP A 114 24.93 14.97 -4.31
C ASP A 114 24.11 14.47 -5.48
N VAL A 115 24.42 13.28 -6.03
CA VAL A 115 23.63 12.69 -7.13
C VAL A 115 22.19 12.40 -6.68
N LEU A 116 21.97 12.05 -5.42
CA LEU A 116 20.63 11.76 -4.87
C LEU A 116 19.78 13.02 -4.72
N ARG A 117 20.39 14.22 -4.70
CA ARG A 117 19.67 15.50 -4.52
C ARG A 117 18.65 15.77 -5.62
N TYR A 118 18.84 15.20 -6.81
CA TYR A 118 17.93 15.36 -7.94
C TYR A 118 16.70 14.45 -7.84
N ILE A 119 16.78 13.37 -7.04
CA ILE A 119 15.67 12.43 -6.87
C ILE A 119 14.54 13.08 -6.06
N GLY A 120 14.87 13.90 -5.06
CA GLY A 120 13.89 14.60 -4.24
C GLY A 120 12.89 15.43 -5.06
N PRO A 121 13.36 16.37 -5.91
CA PRO A 121 12.49 17.14 -6.82
C PRO A 121 11.67 16.26 -7.79
N MET A 122 12.24 15.15 -8.29
CA MET A 122 11.50 14.21 -9.13
C MET A 122 10.34 13.55 -8.36
N ALA A 123 10.57 13.14 -7.11
CA ALA A 123 9.54 12.60 -6.23
C ALA A 123 8.41 13.59 -5.99
N VAL A 124 8.73 14.87 -5.72
CA VAL A 124 7.72 15.94 -5.61
C VAL A 124 6.92 16.06 -6.91
N GLY A 125 7.57 15.97 -8.07
CA GLY A 125 6.90 15.93 -9.37
C GLY A 125 5.91 14.77 -9.50
N PHE A 126 6.30 13.54 -9.10
CA PHE A 126 5.40 12.39 -9.09
C PHE A 126 4.21 12.58 -8.15
N ILE A 127 4.44 13.11 -6.94
CA ILE A 127 3.37 13.40 -5.98
C ILE A 127 2.40 14.44 -6.56
N ALA A 128 2.91 15.52 -7.18
CA ALA A 128 2.09 16.56 -7.78
C ALA A 128 1.23 16.02 -8.94
N VAL A 129 1.83 15.23 -9.85
CA VAL A 129 1.12 14.59 -10.95
C VAL A 129 0.04 13.65 -10.44
N ALA A 130 0.34 12.90 -9.38
CA ALA A 130 -0.59 11.92 -8.87
C ALA A 130 -1.74 12.58 -8.07
N ALA A 131 -1.46 13.61 -7.28
CA ALA A 131 -2.46 14.47 -6.67
C ALA A 131 -3.38 15.11 -7.73
N TYR A 132 -2.83 15.57 -8.86
CA TYR A 132 -3.63 16.09 -9.97
C TYR A 132 -4.51 15.02 -10.60
N ARG A 133 -3.98 13.82 -10.89
CA ARG A 133 -4.73 12.70 -11.49
C ARG A 133 -5.88 12.24 -10.58
N ILE A 134 -5.60 12.03 -9.29
CA ILE A 134 -6.62 11.65 -8.29
C ILE A 134 -7.63 12.79 -8.12
N GLY A 135 -7.16 14.03 -7.97
CA GLY A 135 -7.99 15.21 -7.81
C GLY A 135 -9.02 15.35 -8.94
N ARG A 136 -8.60 15.20 -10.22
CA ARG A 136 -9.52 15.22 -11.35
C ARG A 136 -10.55 14.09 -11.35
N LYS A 137 -10.21 12.92 -10.79
CA LYS A 137 -11.10 11.75 -10.76
C LYS A 137 -12.16 11.90 -9.64
N VAL A 138 -11.74 12.41 -8.49
CA VAL A 138 -12.54 12.48 -7.24
C VAL A 138 -13.35 13.77 -7.14
N VAL A 139 -12.78 14.91 -7.51
CA VAL A 139 -13.43 16.23 -7.40
C VAL A 139 -14.33 16.46 -8.62
N ARG A 140 -15.60 16.08 -8.49
CA ARG A 140 -16.59 16.14 -9.59
C ARG A 140 -17.69 17.19 -9.37
N ASP A 141 -17.93 17.57 -8.12
CA ASP A 141 -19.01 18.47 -7.73
C ASP A 141 -18.57 19.46 -6.64
N ARG A 142 -19.38 20.50 -6.40
CA ARG A 142 -19.06 21.56 -5.42
C ARG A 142 -18.82 21.02 -4.00
N MET A 143 -19.51 19.95 -3.61
CA MET A 143 -19.34 19.35 -2.29
C MET A 143 -18.01 18.59 -2.21
N THR A 144 -17.67 17.79 -3.23
CA THR A 144 -16.34 17.13 -3.28
C THR A 144 -15.19 18.11 -3.32
N LEU A 145 -15.36 19.28 -3.98
CA LEU A 145 -14.39 20.36 -3.95
C LEU A 145 -14.27 20.98 -2.55
N ALA A 146 -15.39 21.22 -1.87
CA ALA A 146 -15.39 21.74 -0.50
C ALA A 146 -14.69 20.78 0.48
N LEU A 147 -14.95 19.47 0.37
CA LEU A 147 -14.28 18.44 1.17
C LEU A 147 -12.77 18.38 0.86
N PHE A 148 -12.40 18.48 -0.42
CA PHE A 148 -10.99 18.54 -0.83
C PHE A 148 -10.27 19.75 -0.21
N LEU A 149 -10.84 20.95 -0.33
CA LEU A 149 -10.27 22.17 0.24
C LEU A 149 -10.21 22.12 1.77
N PHE A 150 -11.27 21.62 2.41
CA PHE A 150 -11.30 21.42 3.86
C PHE A 150 -10.18 20.48 4.32
N GLY A 151 -10.04 19.32 3.68
CA GLY A 151 -8.97 18.37 3.97
C GLY A 151 -7.60 18.99 3.79
N ALA A 152 -7.37 19.68 2.66
CA ALA A 152 -6.10 20.36 2.38
C ALA A 152 -5.73 21.41 3.44
N VAL A 153 -6.67 22.26 3.84
CA VAL A 153 -6.43 23.31 4.86
C VAL A 153 -6.15 22.70 6.23
N ILE A 154 -6.96 21.73 6.67
CA ILE A 154 -6.83 21.13 8.00
C ILE A 154 -5.54 20.32 8.12
N THR A 155 -5.23 19.48 7.13
CA THR A 155 -4.01 18.66 7.12
C THR A 155 -2.74 19.51 6.99
N PHE A 156 -2.82 20.66 6.32
CA PHE A 156 -1.70 21.61 6.26
C PHE A 156 -1.49 22.34 7.60
N GLY A 157 -2.58 22.76 8.24
CA GLY A 157 -2.55 23.53 9.47
C GLY A 157 -2.20 22.72 10.71
N ILE A 158 -2.60 21.45 10.77
CA ILE A 158 -2.36 20.60 11.92
C ILE A 158 -1.66 19.32 11.46
N ARG A 159 -0.37 19.21 11.82
CA ARG A 159 0.51 18.12 11.42
C ARG A 159 0.53 17.03 12.49
N ALA A 160 -0.59 16.32 12.62
CA ALA A 160 -0.74 15.23 13.58
C ALA A 160 -1.27 13.95 12.89
N PRO A 161 -0.73 12.76 13.19
CA PRO A 161 -1.14 11.50 12.58
C PRO A 161 -2.64 11.21 12.61
N TRP A 162 -3.33 11.58 13.70
CA TRP A 162 -4.76 11.31 13.90
C TRP A 162 -5.68 12.15 12.99
N ILE A 163 -5.16 13.18 12.31
CA ILE A 163 -5.99 14.05 11.47
C ILE A 163 -6.39 13.41 10.16
N PHE A 164 -5.51 12.59 9.56
CA PHE A 164 -5.84 11.87 8.35
C PHE A 164 -7.08 10.97 8.51
N PRO A 165 -7.15 10.07 9.52
CA PRO A 165 -8.36 9.28 9.73
C PRO A 165 -9.57 10.14 10.13
N ALA A 166 -9.38 11.20 10.93
CA ALA A 166 -10.49 12.09 11.31
C ALA A 166 -11.12 12.79 10.09
N VAL A 167 -10.31 13.34 9.18
CA VAL A 167 -10.76 14.00 7.95
C VAL A 167 -11.47 13.01 7.03
N LEU A 168 -10.97 11.78 6.91
CA LEU A 168 -11.61 10.72 6.11
C LEU A 168 -12.99 10.37 6.66
N LEU A 169 -13.12 10.18 7.98
CA LEU A 169 -14.40 9.87 8.63
C LEU A 169 -15.41 11.01 8.48
N ILE A 170 -14.97 12.26 8.67
CA ILE A 170 -15.82 13.45 8.47
C ILE A 170 -16.28 13.54 7.01
N GLY A 171 -15.36 13.38 6.05
CA GLY A 171 -15.67 13.41 4.62
C GLY A 171 -16.66 12.33 4.21
N GLY A 172 -16.44 11.10 4.69
CA GLY A 172 -17.35 9.97 4.49
C GLY A 172 -18.74 10.22 5.07
N TYR A 173 -18.82 10.72 6.30
CA TYR A 173 -20.08 11.06 6.96
C TYR A 173 -20.86 12.15 6.21
N VAL A 174 -20.19 13.23 5.81
CA VAL A 174 -20.80 14.33 5.05
C VAL A 174 -21.33 13.83 3.70
N ARG A 175 -20.55 13.01 2.97
CA ARG A 175 -20.98 12.44 1.69
C ARG A 175 -22.17 11.50 1.86
N MET A 176 -22.17 10.66 2.89
CA MET A 176 -23.27 9.75 3.21
C MET A 176 -24.57 10.52 3.47
N ARG A 177 -24.52 11.60 4.26
CA ARG A 177 -25.68 12.45 4.56
C ARG A 177 -26.20 13.22 3.34
N ALA A 178 -25.31 13.60 2.44
CA ALA A 178 -25.68 14.32 1.22
C ALA A 178 -26.11 13.39 0.07
N SER A 179 -25.80 12.10 0.15
CA SER A 179 -26.22 11.12 -0.84
C SER A 179 -27.73 10.97 -0.84
N LYS A 180 -28.33 11.01 -2.04
CA LYS A 180 -29.76 10.77 -2.25
C LYS A 180 -30.06 9.35 -2.75
N GLU A 181 -29.05 8.49 -2.77
CA GLU A 181 -29.23 7.11 -3.23
C GLU A 181 -30.15 6.36 -2.27
N LYS A 182 -31.23 5.83 -2.85
CA LYS A 182 -32.19 4.96 -2.18
C LYS A 182 -31.73 3.51 -2.40
N ASP A 183 -32.07 2.63 -1.46
CA ASP A 183 -31.73 1.20 -1.51
C ASP A 183 -30.22 0.87 -1.45
N LEU A 184 -29.47 1.64 -0.64
CA LEU A 184 -28.06 1.33 -0.31
C LEU A 184 -27.87 0.01 0.45
N TRP A 185 -28.95 -0.58 0.97
CA TRP A 185 -28.93 -1.75 1.84
C TRP A 185 -29.53 -2.98 1.15
N GLN A 186 -28.72 -3.67 0.37
CA GLN A 186 -29.06 -5.02 -0.08
C GLN A 186 -28.69 -6.01 1.03
N HIS A 187 -29.72 -6.62 1.63
CA HIS A 187 -29.54 -7.63 2.66
C HIS A 187 -29.31 -8.98 2.00
N GLU A 188 -28.05 -9.30 1.71
CA GLU A 188 -27.66 -10.67 1.43
C GLU A 188 -27.20 -11.32 2.75
N PRO A 189 -27.75 -12.49 3.13
CA PRO A 189 -27.26 -13.21 4.31
C PRO A 189 -25.85 -13.74 4.01
N ILE A 190 -24.84 -13.03 4.48
CA ILE A 190 -23.44 -13.45 4.39
C ILE A 190 -23.07 -14.14 5.70
N SER A 191 -22.39 -15.28 5.64
CA SER A 191 -21.71 -15.90 6.78
C SER A 191 -20.20 -15.65 6.65
N PRO A 192 -19.70 -14.45 6.98
CA PRO A 192 -18.31 -14.12 6.76
C PRO A 192 -17.41 -14.91 7.72
N PRO A 193 -16.19 -15.29 7.31
CA PRO A 193 -15.22 -15.98 8.14
C PRO A 193 -14.59 -15.01 9.15
N TRP A 194 -15.33 -14.73 10.23
CA TRP A 194 -14.96 -13.83 11.33
C TRP A 194 -13.56 -14.06 11.92
N GLY A 195 -12.98 -15.26 11.77
CA GLY A 195 -11.62 -15.53 12.21
C GLY A 195 -10.57 -14.59 11.60
N TYR A 196 -10.69 -14.22 10.33
CA TYR A 196 -9.75 -13.30 9.67
C TYR A 196 -9.94 -11.86 10.13
N PHE A 197 -11.18 -11.44 10.36
CA PHE A 197 -11.47 -10.12 10.94
C PHE A 197 -10.98 -10.02 12.38
N LEU A 198 -11.18 -11.06 13.19
CA LEU A 198 -10.63 -11.11 14.56
C LEU A 198 -9.10 -11.09 14.54
N ALA A 199 -8.46 -11.79 13.60
CA ALA A 199 -7.02 -11.70 13.42
C ALA A 199 -6.58 -10.28 13.03
N PHE A 200 -7.30 -9.62 12.12
CA PHE A 200 -7.05 -8.23 11.77
C PHE A 200 -7.09 -7.31 12.99
N VAL A 201 -8.17 -7.38 13.78
CA VAL A 201 -8.30 -6.58 15.01
C VAL A 201 -7.21 -6.95 16.02
N ALA A 202 -6.93 -8.24 16.21
CA ALA A 202 -5.93 -8.71 17.16
C ALA A 202 -4.51 -8.24 16.80
N TYR A 203 -4.13 -8.24 15.52
CA TYR A 203 -2.85 -7.68 15.09
C TYR A 203 -2.82 -6.16 15.27
N ALA A 204 -3.91 -5.44 14.96
CA ALA A 204 -3.99 -4.00 15.16
C ALA A 204 -3.82 -3.61 16.64
N THR A 205 -4.63 -4.21 17.53
CA THR A 205 -4.59 -3.87 18.96
C THR A 205 -3.37 -4.47 19.65
N GLY A 206 -2.94 -5.67 19.25
CA GLY A 206 -1.80 -6.35 19.83
C GLY A 206 -0.47 -5.67 19.48
N SER A 207 -0.29 -5.23 18.24
CA SER A 207 0.90 -4.46 17.84
C SER A 207 0.95 -3.09 18.52
N LEU A 208 -0.20 -2.41 18.65
CA LEU A 208 -0.29 -1.16 19.39
C LEU A 208 0.05 -1.33 20.88
N ALA A 209 -0.50 -2.36 21.53
CA ALA A 209 -0.19 -2.65 22.93
C ALA A 209 1.30 -3.01 23.12
N LEU A 210 1.89 -3.75 22.18
CA LEU A 210 3.31 -4.10 22.22
C LEU A 210 4.21 -2.87 22.00
N SER A 211 3.88 -2.00 21.06
CA SER A 211 4.61 -0.75 20.81
C SER A 211 4.53 0.20 22.03
N LEU A 212 3.35 0.34 22.65
CA LEU A 212 3.21 1.16 23.86
C LEU A 212 3.87 0.55 25.10
N GLY A 213 4.02 -0.78 25.13
CA GLY A 213 4.56 -1.53 26.27
C GLY A 213 6.05 -1.87 26.15
N THR A 214 6.67 -1.65 25.00
CA THR A 214 8.08 -2.01 24.75
C THR A 214 8.78 -0.93 23.94
N ASP A 215 10.03 -0.59 24.28
CA ASP A 215 10.87 0.31 23.50
C ASP A 215 11.60 -0.43 22.35
N HIS A 216 10.95 -1.42 21.74
CA HIS A 216 11.58 -2.31 20.77
C HIS A 216 11.26 -1.87 19.34
N LEU A 217 12.26 -1.35 18.61
CA LEU A 217 12.07 -0.78 17.27
C LEU A 217 11.24 -1.66 16.32
N VAL A 218 11.47 -2.97 16.30
CA VAL A 218 10.72 -3.87 15.40
C VAL A 218 9.22 -3.89 15.72
N ALA A 219 8.83 -3.77 17.00
CA ALA A 219 7.43 -3.70 17.39
C ALA A 219 6.81 -2.38 16.92
N ASP A 220 7.52 -1.27 17.09
CA ASP A 220 7.08 0.06 16.62
C ASP A 220 6.94 0.11 15.10
N LEU A 221 7.93 -0.44 14.38
CA LEU A 221 7.85 -0.56 12.92
C LEU A 221 6.67 -1.42 12.50
N PHE A 222 6.46 -2.58 13.14
CA PHE A 222 5.32 -3.43 12.81
C PHE A 222 4.00 -2.69 13.04
N GLU A 223 3.80 -2.05 14.19
CA GLU A 223 2.61 -1.24 14.49
C GLU A 223 2.40 -0.17 13.43
N SER A 224 3.42 0.65 13.16
CA SER A 224 3.30 1.81 12.29
C SER A 224 2.98 1.38 10.86
N PHE A 225 3.68 0.37 10.33
CA PHE A 225 3.43 -0.13 8.99
C PHE A 225 2.11 -0.90 8.87
N TYR A 226 1.70 -1.64 9.90
CA TYR A 226 0.38 -2.27 9.94
C TYR A 226 -0.74 -1.22 9.91
N ARG A 227 -0.57 -0.13 10.68
CA ARG A 227 -1.47 1.02 10.69
C ARG A 227 -1.50 1.77 9.38
N TYR A 228 -0.35 2.01 8.76
CA TYR A 228 -0.30 2.55 7.40
C TYR A 228 -1.07 1.66 6.42
N GLY A 229 -0.93 0.34 6.53
CA GLY A 229 -1.63 -0.63 5.70
C GLY A 229 -3.14 -0.49 5.78
N TYR A 230 -3.74 -0.43 6.97
CA TYR A 230 -5.20 -0.34 7.12
C TYR A 230 -5.77 1.08 7.01
N LEU A 231 -4.95 2.14 7.08
CA LEU A 231 -5.41 3.53 6.89
C LEU A 231 -5.47 3.95 5.42
N VAL A 232 -5.09 3.07 4.51
CA VAL A 232 -5.16 3.30 3.06
C VAL A 232 -6.55 2.95 2.58
N ILE A 233 -7.30 3.96 2.13
CA ILE A 233 -8.59 3.78 1.47
C ILE A 233 -8.54 4.55 0.15
N GLY A 234 -8.86 3.91 -0.97
CA GLY A 234 -8.86 4.55 -2.29
C GLY A 234 -7.49 4.78 -2.93
N GLY A 235 -6.45 4.03 -2.52
CA GLY A 235 -5.17 3.91 -3.25
C GLY A 235 -3.92 4.33 -2.47
N GLY A 236 -2.75 3.90 -2.98
CA GLY A 236 -1.51 3.89 -2.19
C GLY A 236 -0.86 5.22 -1.82
N GLN A 237 -1.30 6.31 -2.41
CA GLN A 237 -0.71 7.63 -2.19
C GLN A 237 -1.30 8.35 -0.98
N VAL A 238 -2.44 7.90 -0.49
CA VAL A 238 -3.16 8.52 0.63
C VAL A 238 -2.37 8.45 1.93
N VAL A 239 -1.53 7.42 2.08
CA VAL A 239 -0.76 7.20 3.31
C VAL A 239 0.60 7.90 3.32
N VAL A 240 1.06 8.40 2.16
CA VAL A 240 2.39 9.03 2.04
C VAL A 240 2.58 10.20 2.99
N PRO A 241 1.61 11.13 3.16
CA PRO A 241 1.76 12.23 4.12
C PRO A 241 1.84 11.75 5.57
N LEU A 242 1.10 10.69 5.93
CA LEU A 242 1.14 10.08 7.26
C LEU A 242 2.52 9.45 7.51
N MET A 243 3.01 8.67 6.55
CA MET A 243 4.34 8.08 6.60
C MET A 243 5.42 9.15 6.69
N TYR A 244 5.30 10.26 5.95
CA TYR A 244 6.24 11.37 6.04
C TYR A 244 6.24 11.98 7.44
N SER A 245 5.06 12.33 7.97
CA SER A 245 4.94 12.93 9.31
C SER A 245 5.55 12.03 10.38
N GLU A 246 5.34 10.72 10.31
CA GLU A 246 5.84 9.80 11.34
C GLU A 246 7.29 9.41 11.15
N LEU A 247 7.71 9.06 9.93
CA LEU A 247 9.07 8.58 9.66
C LEU A 247 10.11 9.70 9.61
N VAL A 248 9.70 10.90 9.17
CA VAL A 248 10.59 12.07 9.03
C VAL A 248 10.41 13.01 10.20
N ASP A 249 9.21 13.53 10.46
CA ASP A 249 9.05 14.64 11.41
C ASP A 249 9.04 14.16 12.89
N ILE A 250 8.33 13.07 13.19
CA ILE A 250 8.14 12.60 14.58
C ILE A 250 9.29 11.69 15.03
N ASN A 251 9.49 10.56 14.35
CA ASN A 251 10.45 9.54 14.78
C ASN A 251 11.87 9.79 14.25
N GLN A 252 12.04 10.67 13.25
CA GLN A 252 13.34 11.02 12.67
C GLN A 252 14.14 9.79 12.19
N TYR A 253 13.45 8.74 11.72
CA TYR A 253 14.08 7.54 11.17
C TYR A 253 14.81 7.82 9.85
N MET A 254 14.41 8.87 9.14
CA MET A 254 15.05 9.31 7.91
C MET A 254 14.87 10.82 7.71
N SER A 255 15.81 11.43 7.00
CA SER A 255 15.69 12.81 6.55
C SER A 255 14.64 12.96 5.45
N ASN A 256 14.17 14.19 5.23
CA ASN A 256 13.30 14.53 4.10
C ASN A 256 13.90 14.08 2.75
N GLN A 257 15.21 14.27 2.56
CA GLN A 257 15.88 13.86 1.33
C GLN A 257 15.84 12.33 1.15
N GLU A 258 16.13 11.57 2.20
CA GLU A 258 16.08 10.09 2.14
C GLU A 258 14.67 9.58 1.88
N PHE A 259 13.66 10.16 2.55
CA PHE A 259 12.26 9.83 2.30
C PHE A 259 11.88 10.06 0.83
N LEU A 260 12.16 11.28 0.32
CA LEU A 260 11.84 11.62 -1.07
C LEU A 260 12.67 10.79 -2.06
N THR A 261 13.91 10.44 -1.73
CA THR A 261 14.73 9.53 -2.55
C THR A 261 14.09 8.15 -2.62
N GLY A 262 13.78 7.52 -1.49
CA GLY A 262 13.15 6.21 -1.46
C GLY A 262 11.77 6.20 -2.14
N PHE A 263 10.97 7.24 -1.92
CA PHE A 263 9.68 7.39 -2.57
C PHE A 263 9.84 7.63 -4.08
N GLY A 264 10.78 8.46 -4.51
CA GLY A 264 11.06 8.67 -5.93
C GLY A 264 11.52 7.40 -6.63
N LEU A 265 12.37 6.60 -5.98
CA LEU A 265 12.83 5.31 -6.48
C LEU A 265 11.67 4.34 -6.66
N VAL A 266 10.79 4.18 -5.66
CA VAL A 266 9.67 3.22 -5.73
C VAL A 266 8.71 3.52 -6.88
N GLN A 267 8.52 4.80 -7.23
CA GLN A 267 7.68 5.21 -8.35
C GLN A 267 8.22 4.76 -9.71
N GLY A 268 9.54 4.54 -9.81
CA GLY A 268 10.21 4.04 -11.00
C GLY A 268 10.42 2.53 -11.04
N LEU A 269 10.00 1.79 -10.01
CA LEU A 269 10.17 0.34 -9.93
C LEU A 269 8.86 -0.40 -10.24
N PRO A 270 8.92 -1.60 -10.82
CA PRO A 270 7.73 -2.39 -11.06
C PRO A 270 7.27 -3.10 -9.78
N GLY A 271 5.96 -3.26 -9.63
CA GLY A 271 5.33 -3.93 -8.51
C GLY A 271 4.63 -2.95 -7.55
N PRO A 272 4.29 -3.39 -6.33
CA PRO A 272 3.53 -2.56 -5.41
C PRO A 272 4.34 -1.36 -4.91
N MET A 273 3.80 -0.14 -5.07
CA MET A 273 4.38 1.11 -4.54
C MET A 273 4.59 1.06 -3.01
N PHE A 274 3.77 0.27 -2.32
CA PHE A 274 3.87 0.02 -0.89
C PHE A 274 5.17 -0.67 -0.46
N SER A 275 5.94 -1.22 -1.39
CA SER A 275 7.29 -1.72 -1.14
C SER A 275 8.26 -0.66 -0.61
N PHE A 276 7.91 0.62 -0.69
CA PHE A 276 8.55 1.69 0.08
C PHE A 276 8.68 1.35 1.57
N SER A 277 7.75 0.57 2.14
CA SER A 277 7.85 0.13 3.53
C SER A 277 9.09 -0.69 3.84
N ALA A 278 9.60 -1.48 2.89
CA ALA A 278 10.86 -2.21 3.08
C ALA A 278 12.06 -1.28 3.11
N TYR A 279 12.10 -0.27 2.23
CA TYR A 279 13.12 0.75 2.28
C TYR A 279 13.06 1.52 3.61
N ALA A 280 11.87 2.00 3.97
CA ALA A 280 11.66 2.81 5.15
C ALA A 280 11.94 2.05 6.46
N GLY A 281 11.50 0.80 6.56
CA GLY A 281 11.80 -0.07 7.71
C GLY A 281 13.30 -0.40 7.81
N GLY A 282 13.99 -0.59 6.68
CA GLY A 282 15.44 -0.74 6.65
C GLY A 282 16.17 0.53 7.09
N MET A 283 15.73 1.70 6.60
CA MET A 283 16.29 3.00 6.98
C MET A 283 16.12 3.29 8.48
N ALA A 284 14.98 2.93 9.07
CA ALA A 284 14.75 3.07 10.50
C ALA A 284 15.68 2.18 11.35
N ALA A 285 15.97 0.96 10.88
CA ALA A 285 16.87 0.01 11.51
C ALA A 285 18.37 0.22 11.16
N ARG A 286 18.68 1.32 10.45
CA ARG A 286 20.03 1.64 9.98
C ARG A 286 21.01 1.82 11.15
N GLY A 287 22.20 1.25 11.02
CA GLY A 287 23.28 1.39 12.01
C GLY A 287 23.31 0.31 13.10
N GLN A 288 22.27 -0.51 13.23
CA GLN A 288 22.19 -1.62 14.21
C GLN A 288 22.73 -2.95 13.66
N GLY A 289 23.38 -2.93 12.50
CA GLY A 289 23.93 -4.09 11.80
C GLY A 289 23.07 -4.55 10.62
N VAL A 290 23.70 -5.31 9.72
CA VAL A 290 23.10 -5.72 8.43
C VAL A 290 21.84 -6.57 8.64
N LEU A 291 21.90 -7.55 9.55
CA LEU A 291 20.77 -8.43 9.83
C LEU A 291 19.58 -7.66 10.41
N PHE A 292 19.84 -6.68 11.29
CA PHE A 292 18.78 -5.89 11.90
C PHE A 292 18.12 -4.95 10.89
N GLN A 293 18.90 -4.37 9.97
CA GLN A 293 18.38 -3.58 8.87
C GLN A 293 17.51 -4.40 7.91
N ILE A 294 17.92 -5.63 7.58
CA ILE A 294 17.08 -6.56 6.81
C ILE A 294 15.80 -6.92 7.58
N ALA A 295 15.89 -7.16 8.89
CA ALA A 295 14.73 -7.45 9.72
C ALA A 295 13.75 -6.28 9.76
N GLY A 296 14.22 -5.03 9.88
CA GLY A 296 13.40 -3.84 9.79
C GLY A 296 12.70 -3.71 8.44
N ALA A 297 13.42 -3.96 7.34
CA ALA A 297 12.85 -3.96 6.00
C ALA A 297 11.78 -5.05 5.79
N MET A 298 12.05 -6.28 6.25
CA MET A 298 11.07 -7.37 6.22
C MET A 298 9.84 -7.06 7.06
N THR A 299 10.04 -6.48 8.24
CA THR A 299 8.95 -6.10 9.16
C THR A 299 8.03 -5.08 8.49
N GLY A 300 8.59 -3.98 7.95
CA GLY A 300 7.79 -2.99 7.23
C GLY A 300 7.12 -3.56 5.98
N GLY A 301 7.82 -4.41 5.23
CA GLY A 301 7.29 -5.12 4.07
C GLY A 301 6.08 -5.99 4.39
N VAL A 302 6.18 -6.84 5.41
CA VAL A 302 5.09 -7.74 5.82
C VAL A 302 3.94 -6.96 6.46
N ALA A 303 4.25 -6.07 7.39
CA ALA A 303 3.24 -5.36 8.18
C ALA A 303 2.30 -4.52 7.32
N ILE A 304 2.81 -3.87 6.26
CA ILE A 304 1.98 -2.99 5.43
C ILE A 304 0.97 -3.74 4.54
N PHE A 305 1.26 -4.98 4.15
CA PHE A 305 0.35 -5.80 3.31
C PHE A 305 -0.57 -6.71 4.11
N LEU A 306 -0.17 -7.09 5.34
CA LEU A 306 -0.93 -8.00 6.20
C LEU A 306 -2.39 -7.58 6.45
N PRO A 307 -2.73 -6.32 6.78
CA PRO A 307 -4.13 -5.95 7.02
C PRO A 307 -4.98 -6.15 5.76
N GLY A 308 -4.47 -5.74 4.60
CA GLY A 308 -5.18 -5.89 3.34
C GLY A 308 -5.38 -7.36 2.95
N LEU A 309 -4.40 -8.24 3.22
CA LEU A 309 -4.52 -9.68 3.01
C LEU A 309 -5.62 -10.30 3.89
N LEU A 310 -5.64 -9.96 5.19
CA LEU A 310 -6.64 -10.48 6.13
C LEU A 310 -8.06 -10.06 5.73
N LEU A 311 -8.22 -8.84 5.23
CA LEU A 311 -9.50 -8.32 4.78
C LEU A 311 -9.99 -8.92 3.45
N ILE A 312 -9.10 -9.50 2.64
CA ILE A 312 -9.50 -10.26 1.45
C ILE A 312 -9.93 -11.69 1.80
N PHE A 313 -9.43 -12.22 2.92
CA PHE A 313 -9.86 -13.53 3.42
C PHE A 313 -11.13 -13.45 4.26
N PHE A 314 -11.47 -12.28 4.78
CA PHE A 314 -12.74 -11.95 5.42
C PHE A 314 -13.83 -11.68 4.38
#